data_AF-A0A432ZIB6-F1
#
_entry.id   AF-A0A432ZIB6-F1
#
_cell.length_a   1.000
_cell.length_b   1.000
_cell.length_c   1.000
_cell.angle_alpha   90.00
_cell.angle_beta   90.00
_cell.angle_gamma   90.00
#
_symmetry.space_group_name_H-M   'P 1'
#
loop_
_entity.id
_entity.type
_entity.pdbx_description
1 polymer ?
#
loop_
_entity_poly.entity_id
_entity_poly.type
_entity_poly.pdbx_seq_one_letter_code
_entity_poly.pdbx_strand_id
1 'polypeptide(L)'
;MAKENNDKVTIDLFVEQPRRGRPRTNPLPRNEQLRINKRRQLQRDRQQGKKRLELKTDQQLHQQLTALADQLDCSRGELVEAVLKVTLAEDNDVMPAVVNLIKSGEN
;
A
#
# COMPACT_ATOMS: atom_id res chain seq x y z
N MET A 1 -36.00 -25.43 32.60
CA MET A 1 -35.57 -24.27 31.80
C MET A 1 -34.51 -24.72 30.82
N ALA A 2 -34.82 -24.72 29.52
CA ALA A 2 -33.85 -25.08 28.49
C ALA A 2 -32.76 -24.01 28.43
N LYS A 3 -31.51 -24.38 28.73
CA LYS A 3 -30.36 -23.48 28.52
C LYS A 3 -30.11 -23.46 27.01
N GLU A 4 -30.40 -22.33 26.39
CA GLU A 4 -30.11 -22.09 24.99
C GLU A 4 -28.59 -22.20 24.76
N ASN A 5 -28.18 -23.20 23.98
CA ASN A 5 -26.79 -23.45 23.64
C ASN A 5 -26.36 -22.41 22.60
N ASN A 6 -26.00 -21.22 23.08
CA ASN A 6 -25.54 -20.13 22.25
C ASN A 6 -24.09 -20.38 21.80
N ASP A 7 -23.90 -20.59 20.50
CA ASP A 7 -22.59 -20.56 19.85
C ASP A 7 -21.93 -19.21 20.15
N LYS A 8 -20.78 -19.26 20.84
CA LYS A 8 -20.04 -18.07 21.29
C LYS A 8 -19.03 -17.60 20.26
N VAL A 9 -18.81 -18.38 19.20
CA VAL A 9 -17.70 -18.20 18.26
C VAL A 9 -18.21 -17.74 16.90
N THR A 10 -19.36 -18.27 16.44
CA THR A 10 -19.93 -17.89 15.15
C THR A 10 -20.52 -16.48 15.18
N ILE A 11 -20.12 -15.66 14.21
CA ILE A 11 -20.62 -14.28 14.06
C ILE A 11 -22.01 -14.35 13.46
N ASP A 12 -23.02 -14.10 14.28
CA ASP A 12 -24.40 -13.95 13.83
C ASP A 12 -24.58 -12.61 13.11
N LEU A 13 -24.76 -12.66 11.78
CA LEU A 13 -24.87 -11.49 10.91
C LEU A 13 -26.24 -10.80 10.98
N PHE A 14 -27.24 -11.41 11.61
CA PHE A 14 -28.62 -10.90 11.66
C PHE A 14 -29.01 -10.31 13.02
N VAL A 15 -28.08 -10.24 13.97
CA VAL A 15 -28.35 -9.70 15.31
C VAL A 15 -28.08 -8.20 15.35
N GLU A 16 -29.14 -7.43 15.55
CA GLU A 16 -29.08 -5.96 15.65
C GLU A 16 -28.47 -5.46 16.98
N GLN A 17 -28.50 -6.27 18.05
CA GLN A 17 -28.07 -5.85 19.38
C GLN A 17 -26.78 -6.57 19.86
N PRO A 18 -25.77 -5.83 20.34
CA PRO A 18 -24.55 -6.45 20.84
C PRO A 18 -24.83 -7.30 22.08
N ARG A 19 -24.55 -8.61 22.00
CA ARG A 19 -24.69 -9.55 23.11
C ARG A 19 -23.73 -9.19 24.26
N ARG A 20 -24.21 -9.26 25.51
CA ARG A 20 -23.38 -9.06 26.72
C ARG A 20 -22.23 -10.07 26.70
N GLY A 21 -21.00 -9.58 26.58
CA GLY A 21 -19.78 -10.41 26.53
C GLY A 21 -19.06 -10.45 25.19
N ARG A 22 -19.60 -9.87 24.11
CA ARG A 22 -18.81 -9.63 22.87
C ARG A 22 -17.97 -8.37 23.05
N PRO A 23 -16.64 -8.45 23.13
CA PRO A 23 -15.80 -7.25 23.16
C PRO A 23 -16.05 -6.47 21.88
N ARG A 24 -16.18 -5.13 21.97
CA ARG A 24 -16.06 -4.29 20.77
C ARG A 24 -14.71 -4.63 20.16
N THR A 25 -14.71 -5.05 18.89
CA THR A 25 -13.53 -5.57 18.17
C THR A 25 -12.33 -4.62 18.17
N ASN A 26 -12.53 -3.36 18.57
CA ASN A 26 -11.49 -2.49 19.09
C ASN A 26 -12.09 -1.54 20.15
N PRO A 27 -11.47 -1.39 21.34
CA PRO A 27 -11.98 -0.53 22.42
C PRO A 27 -11.92 0.97 22.09
N LEU A 28 -11.14 1.37 21.08
CA LEU A 28 -10.97 2.77 20.69
C LEU A 28 -12.01 3.21 19.64
N PRO A 29 -12.41 4.50 19.60
CA PRO A 29 -13.20 5.04 18.51
C PRO A 29 -12.44 5.02 17.17
N ARG A 30 -13.16 4.91 16.04
CA ARG A 30 -12.58 4.76 14.68
C ARG A 30 -11.50 5.80 14.35
N ASN A 31 -11.70 7.06 14.74
CA ASN A 31 -10.76 8.14 14.49
C ASN A 31 -9.41 7.91 15.19
N GLU A 32 -9.41 7.41 16.42
CA GLU A 32 -8.18 7.07 17.13
C GLU A 32 -7.49 5.85 16.54
N GLN A 33 -8.26 4.84 16.13
CA GLN A 33 -7.72 3.67 15.45
C GLN A 33 -6.95 4.07 14.18
N LEU A 34 -7.53 4.94 13.35
CA LEU A 34 -6.88 5.42 12.13
C LEU A 34 -5.56 6.16 12.43
N ARG A 35 -5.54 7.00 13.49
CA ARG A 35 -4.31 7.71 13.92
C ARG A 35 -3.22 6.74 14.37
N ILE A 36 -3.57 5.72 15.16
CA ILE A 36 -2.61 4.71 15.63
C ILE A 36 -2.10 3.87 14.46
N ASN A 37 -2.98 3.42 13.56
CA ASN A 37 -2.60 2.62 12.39
C ASN A 37 -1.64 3.39 11.48
N LYS A 38 -1.92 4.67 11.22
CA LYS A 38 -1.03 5.53 10.43
C LYS A 38 0.32 5.74 11.12
N ARG A 39 0.35 5.92 12.45
CA ARG A 39 1.61 6.03 13.20
C ARG A 39 2.42 4.74 13.11
N ARG A 40 1.79 3.57 13.25
CA ARG A 40 2.45 2.26 13.11
C ARG A 40 2.97 2.03 11.70
N GLN A 41 2.22 2.44 10.67
CA GLN A 41 2.68 2.41 9.28
C GLN A 41 3.96 3.25 9.12
N LEU A 42 3.94 4.51 9.54
CA LEU A 42 5.12 5.38 9.47
C LEU A 42 6.32 4.85 10.27
N GLN A 43 6.09 4.23 11.43
CA GLN A 43 7.15 3.60 12.20
C GLN A 43 7.76 2.39 11.48
N ARG A 44 6.93 1.52 10.88
CA ARG A 44 7.40 0.39 10.08
C ARG A 44 8.20 0.86 8.86
N ASP A 45 7.69 1.86 8.15
CA ASP A 45 8.38 2.41 6.97
C ASP A 45 9.75 3.00 7.35
N ARG A 46 9.82 3.71 8.48
CA ARG A 46 11.08 4.24 9.03
C ARG A 46 12.07 3.14 9.42
N GLN A 47 11.60 2.08 10.08
CA GLN A 47 12.43 0.94 10.47
C GLN A 47 12.96 0.18 9.24
N GLN A 48 12.18 0.10 8.17
CA GLN A 48 12.56 -0.50 6.90
C GLN A 48 13.38 0.44 6.00
N GLY A 49 13.69 1.67 6.44
CA GLY A 49 14.42 2.65 5.65
C GLY A 49 13.66 3.18 4.43
N LYS A 50 12.36 2.87 4.29
CA LYS A 50 11.56 3.25 3.13
C LYS A 50 11.33 4.75 3.09
N LYS A 51 11.54 5.33 1.91
CA LYS A 51 11.27 6.74 1.61
C LYS A 51 10.18 6.82 0.56
N ARG A 52 9.28 7.80 0.70
CA ARG A 52 8.22 8.04 -0.26
C ARG A 52 8.74 8.95 -1.37
N LEU A 53 8.60 8.49 -2.61
CA LEU A 53 8.83 9.28 -3.81
C LEU A 53 7.47 9.77 -4.34
N GLU A 54 7.27 11.08 -4.45
CA GLU A 54 6.10 11.67 -5.08
C GLU A 54 6.52 12.25 -6.42
N LEU A 55 6.01 11.68 -7.52
CA LEU A 55 6.39 12.03 -8.88
C LEU A 55 5.15 12.42 -9.70
N LYS A 56 5.30 13.43 -10.57
CA LYS A 56 4.31 13.77 -11.59
C LYS A 56 4.86 13.30 -12.93
N THR A 57 4.05 12.57 -13.68
CA THR A 57 4.39 12.04 -15.00
C THR A 57 3.22 12.21 -15.94
N ASP A 58 3.51 12.09 -17.22
CA ASP A 58 2.50 11.99 -18.26
C ASP A 58 1.50 10.88 -18.03
N GLN A 59 0.26 11.16 -18.45
CA GLN A 59 -0.86 10.24 -18.29
C GLN A 59 -0.64 8.94 -19.07
N GLN A 60 -0.06 9.02 -20.27
CA GLN A 60 0.19 7.85 -21.11
C GLN A 60 1.21 6.91 -20.45
N LEU A 61 2.33 7.46 -19.95
CA LEU A 61 3.33 6.70 -19.21
C LEU A 61 2.74 6.04 -17.97
N HIS A 62 1.93 6.78 -17.20
CA HIS A 62 1.26 6.25 -16.03
C HIS A 62 0.32 5.07 -16.35
N GLN A 63 -0.42 5.16 -17.46
CA GLN A 63 -1.31 4.09 -17.93
C GLN A 63 -0.51 2.84 -18.36
N GLN A 64 0.57 3.02 -19.10
CA GLN A 64 1.45 1.91 -19.52
C GLN A 64 2.06 1.19 -18.32
N LEU A 65 2.58 1.93 -17.33
CA LEU A 65 3.12 1.34 -16.10
C LEU A 65 2.06 0.60 -15.30
N THR A 66 0.83 1.11 -15.28
CA THR A 66 -0.29 0.45 -14.60
C THR A 66 -0.64 -0.86 -15.30
N ALA A 67 -0.78 -0.87 -16.63
CA ALA A 67 -1.08 -2.07 -17.39
C ALA A 67 0.01 -3.15 -17.26
N LEU A 68 1.28 -2.75 -17.28
CA LEU A 68 2.41 -3.68 -17.10
C LEU A 68 2.41 -4.29 -15.68
N ALA A 69 2.13 -3.48 -14.65
CA ALA A 69 2.04 -3.95 -13.28
C ALA A 69 0.88 -4.95 -13.09
N ASP A 70 -0.27 -4.65 -13.69
CA ASP A 70 -1.44 -5.54 -13.66
C ASP A 70 -1.15 -6.88 -14.38
N GLN A 71 -0.41 -6.86 -15.49
CA GLN A 71 0.01 -8.09 -16.20
C GLN A 71 0.98 -8.95 -15.37
N LEU A 72 1.81 -8.31 -14.54
CA LEU A 72 2.82 -8.97 -13.72
C LEU A 72 2.31 -9.31 -12.30
N ASP A 73 1.03 -9.04 -12.01
CA ASP A 73 0.39 -9.21 -10.70
C ASP A 73 1.21 -8.57 -9.55
N CYS A 74 1.76 -7.38 -9.81
CA CYS A 74 2.60 -6.66 -8.86
C CYS A 74 2.09 -5.22 -8.65
N SER A 75 2.50 -4.59 -7.55
CA SER A 75 2.16 -3.17 -7.38
C SER A 75 3.02 -2.31 -8.31
N ARG A 76 2.42 -1.25 -8.85
CA ARG A 76 3.13 -0.27 -9.69
C ARG A 76 4.40 0.29 -9.04
N GLY A 77 4.39 0.46 -7.71
CA GLY A 77 5.55 0.93 -6.96
C GLY A 77 6.69 -0.09 -6.94
N GLU A 78 6.39 -1.39 -6.79
CA GLU A 78 7.37 -2.46 -6.85
C GLU A 78 7.98 -2.60 -8.25
N LEU A 79 7.15 -2.48 -9.30
CA LEU A 79 7.61 -2.47 -10.69
C LEU A 79 8.62 -1.34 -10.93
N VAL A 80 8.29 -0.11 -10.53
CA VAL A 80 9.18 1.05 -10.69
C VAL A 80 10.47 0.87 -9.88
N GLU A 81 10.39 0.36 -8.65
CA GLU A 81 11.58 0.09 -7.84
C GLU A 81 12.50 -0.95 -8.50
N ALA A 82 11.94 -2.01 -9.09
CA ALA A 82 12.69 -3.05 -9.78
C ALA A 82 13.37 -2.50 -11.04
N VAL A 83 12.65 -1.74 -11.87
CA VAL A 83 13.22 -1.09 -13.06
C VAL A 83 14.38 -0.19 -12.68
N LEU A 84 14.21 0.67 -11.66
CA LEU A 84 15.27 1.57 -11.20
C LEU A 84 16.52 0.82 -10.72
N LYS A 85 16.35 -0.31 -10.01
CA LYS A 85 17.48 -1.15 -9.56
C LYS A 85 18.24 -1.75 -10.73
N VAL A 86 17.55 -2.23 -11.76
CA VAL A 86 18.19 -2.79 -12.96
C VAL A 86 18.95 -1.69 -13.70
N THR A 87 18.30 -0.54 -13.95
CA THR A 87 18.95 0.57 -14.67
C THR A 87 20.18 1.13 -13.99
N LEU A 88 20.21 1.14 -12.64
CA LEU A 88 21.37 1.57 -11.86
C LEU A 88 22.44 0.47 -11.71
N ALA A 89 22.07 -0.80 -11.83
CA ALA A 89 23.03 -1.91 -11.80
C ALA A 89 23.81 -2.04 -13.11
N GLU A 90 23.21 -1.63 -14.23
CA GLU A 90 23.81 -1.68 -15.58
C GLU A 90 24.78 -0.51 -15.88
N ASP A 91 25.18 0.29 -14.87
CA ASP A 91 25.81 1.62 -14.98
C ASP A 91 27.06 1.75 -15.92
N ASN A 92 26.84 2.42 -17.07
CA ASN A 92 27.55 3.66 -17.51
C ASN A 92 26.92 4.25 -18.80
N ASP A 93 26.32 3.43 -19.65
CA ASP A 93 25.78 3.87 -20.97
C ASP A 93 24.39 4.52 -20.89
N VAL A 94 23.60 4.23 -19.87
CA VAL A 94 22.24 4.78 -19.72
C VAL A 94 22.28 6.23 -19.21
N MET A 95 23.26 6.56 -18.36
CA MET A 95 23.43 7.91 -17.78
C MET A 95 23.56 9.03 -18.82
N PRO A 96 24.37 8.93 -19.89
CA PRO A 96 24.43 9.98 -20.91
C PRO A 96 23.11 10.15 -21.67
N ALA A 97 22.34 9.08 -21.93
CA ALA A 97 21.03 9.18 -22.56
C ALA A 97 20.00 9.89 -21.67
N VAL A 98 19.98 9.54 -20.37
CA VAL A 98 19.13 10.21 -19.37
C VAL A 98 19.50 11.70 -19.26
N VAL A 99 20.80 12.02 -19.23
CA VAL A 99 21.27 13.42 -19.18
C VAL A 99 20.86 14.20 -20.44
N ASN A 100 20.91 13.57 -21.61
CA ASN A 100 20.49 14.21 -22.86
C ASN A 100 18.98 14.47 -22.88
N LEU A 101 18.17 13.52 -22.40
CA LEU A 101 16.72 13.69 -22.27
C LEU A 101 16.39 14.86 -21.34
N ILE A 102 17.01 14.92 -20.15
CA ILE A 102 16.83 16.02 -19.19
C ILE A 102 17.21 17.37 -19.82
N LYS A 103 18.30 17.41 -20.60
CA LYS A 103 18.75 18.65 -21.26
C LYS A 103 17.87 19.07 -22.42
N SER A 104 17.21 18.12 -23.09
CA SER A 104 16.30 18.41 -24.21
C SER A 104 15.01 19.10 -23.76
N GLY A 105 14.64 18.97 -22.48
CA GLY A 105 13.44 19.59 -21.91
C GLY A 105 12.13 18.92 -22.35
N GLU A 106 12.21 17.78 -23.05
CA GLU A 106 11.07 16.90 -23.28
C GLU A 106 10.75 16.19 -21.96
N ASN A 107 9.76 16.73 -21.24
CA ASN A 107 9.08 16.04 -20.15
C ASN A 107 7.79 15.43 -20.66
#